data_AF-A0A9P6CY53-F1
#
_entry.id   AF-A0A9P6CY53-F1
#
_cell.length_a   1.000
_cell.length_b   1.000
_cell.length_c   1.000
_cell.angle_alpha   90.00
_cell.angle_beta   90.00
_cell.angle_gamma   90.00
#
_symmetry.space_group_name_H-M   'P 1'
#
loop_
_entity.id
_entity.type
_entity.pdbx_description
1 polymer ?
#
loop_
_entity_poly.entity_id
_entity_poly.type
_entity_poly.pdbx_seq_one_letter_code
_entity_poly.pdbx_strand_id
1 'polypeptide(L)'
;MSGEILPLKIRVGIRDQWDSPNAPIRGTIDTLTKVLGHVVTPQIEWQTLFASLKDAFPDINTFVPAICRIGIAFYSRLVSRLENESKTEWTEKFVEEMSKIAHWKLRMEAIDDKGFERPLLIWNIDAGNFCIQIPKSRPAVNSTIEAGFDEDLDSFFGGAKYPSLAQAAQAPKSELPKEDDWADIGDMDEPHAETLRAGTSHHTSIPTPRVSAPKPVASKIEDLPPFDIVSRPAKLYKSIAPYVLIVNNTRIPLLIQGSHPPSLEYLAKYLKKWARTDPNNAIKRPLLKVETVESALFSDVIDLITVEPNYFRGEPQPLNPSLILGFVEGVLGYTETFTDGSRWVFKLDPESHSETSVVERNRKIL
;
A
#
# COMPACT_ATOMS: atom_id res chain seq x y z
N MET A 1 12.79 4.88 21.44
CA MET A 1 12.00 4.87 22.70
C MET A 1 10.64 4.24 22.41
N SER A 2 9.93 3.77 23.43
CA SER A 2 8.51 3.34 23.43
C SER A 2 7.92 2.88 22.09
N GLY A 3 7.97 1.58 21.80
CA GLY A 3 7.01 1.00 20.87
C GLY A 3 5.60 1.24 21.45
N GLU A 4 4.69 1.81 20.66
CA GLU A 4 3.34 2.16 21.13
C GLU A 4 2.50 0.90 21.39
N ILE A 5 2.67 0.35 22.59
CA ILE A 5 1.83 -0.73 23.11
C ILE A 5 0.40 -0.21 23.16
N LEU A 6 -0.53 -0.94 22.53
CA LEU A 6 -1.96 -0.64 22.55
C LEU A 6 -2.44 -0.20 23.95
N PRO A 7 -3.22 0.89 24.06
CA PRO A 7 -3.71 1.37 25.36
C PRO A 7 -4.36 0.25 26.17
N LEU A 8 -4.15 0.23 27.49
CA LEU A 8 -4.61 -0.87 28.35
C LEU A 8 -6.12 -1.15 28.18
N LYS A 9 -6.94 -0.10 28.00
CA LYS A 9 -8.38 -0.21 27.73
C LYS A 9 -8.69 -0.94 26.42
N ILE A 10 -7.93 -0.69 25.35
CA ILE A 10 -8.08 -1.40 24.07
C ILE A 10 -7.68 -2.86 24.24
N ARG A 11 -6.55 -3.17 24.89
CA ARG A 11 -6.12 -4.56 25.15
C ARG A 11 -7.12 -5.35 26.00
N VAL A 12 -7.71 -4.73 27.03
CA VAL A 12 -8.78 -5.34 27.84
C VAL A 12 -10.04 -5.56 26.99
N GLY A 13 -10.45 -4.56 26.19
CA GLY A 13 -11.59 -4.70 25.28
C GLY A 13 -11.41 -5.85 24.28
N ILE A 14 -10.24 -5.97 23.65
CA ILE A 14 -9.93 -7.06 22.70
C ILE A 14 -10.01 -8.42 23.42
N ARG A 15 -9.35 -8.56 24.58
CA ARG A 15 -9.39 -9.78 25.38
C ARG A 15 -10.84 -10.19 25.71
N ASP A 16 -11.66 -9.25 26.17
CA ASP A 16 -12.98 -9.54 26.72
C ASP A 16 -14.07 -9.69 25.64
N GLN A 17 -13.96 -8.97 24.52
CA GLN A 17 -15.01 -8.89 23.49
C GLN A 17 -14.66 -9.52 22.14
N TRP A 18 -13.41 -9.94 21.92
CA TRP A 18 -12.95 -10.53 20.65
C TRP A 18 -12.22 -11.86 20.85
N ASP A 19 -11.17 -11.89 21.68
CA ASP A 19 -10.37 -13.10 21.89
C ASP A 19 -11.08 -14.11 22.80
N SER A 20 -11.88 -13.64 23.76
CA SER A 20 -12.67 -14.45 24.69
C SER A 20 -13.42 -15.58 23.96
N PRO A 21 -13.44 -16.82 24.50
CA PRO A 21 -14.20 -17.91 23.92
C PRO A 21 -15.71 -17.63 23.93
N ASN A 22 -16.17 -16.75 24.82
CA ASN A 22 -17.57 -16.31 24.93
C ASN A 22 -17.83 -14.98 24.20
N ALA A 23 -16.88 -14.49 23.38
CA ALA A 23 -17.06 -13.27 22.59
C ALA A 23 -18.21 -13.46 21.59
N PRO A 24 -19.12 -12.48 21.40
CA PRO A 24 -20.29 -12.63 20.51
C PRO A 24 -19.91 -13.00 19.07
N ILE A 25 -18.74 -12.56 18.60
CA ILE A 25 -18.23 -12.87 17.27
C ILE A 25 -17.91 -14.36 17.07
N ARG A 26 -17.58 -15.11 18.14
CA ARG A 26 -17.34 -16.56 18.07
C ARG A 26 -18.61 -17.29 17.64
N GLY A 27 -19.75 -16.95 18.25
CA GLY A 27 -21.05 -17.51 17.88
C GLY A 27 -21.37 -17.31 16.39
N THR A 28 -21.08 -16.14 15.83
CA THR A 28 -21.30 -15.88 14.39
C THR A 28 -20.30 -16.59 13.48
N ILE A 29 -19.04 -16.74 13.90
CA ILE A 29 -18.03 -17.52 13.17
C ILE A 29 -18.41 -19.00 13.16
N ASP A 30 -18.87 -19.54 14.29
CA ASP A 30 -19.30 -20.94 14.41
C ASP A 30 -20.54 -21.23 13.56
N THR A 31 -21.50 -20.29 13.50
CA THR A 31 -22.65 -20.39 12.60
C THR A 31 -22.22 -20.37 11.13
N LEU A 32 -21.37 -19.40 10.71
CA LEU A 32 -20.86 -19.40 9.34
C LEU A 32 -20.10 -20.68 9.00
N THR A 33 -19.26 -21.18 9.92
CA THR A 33 -18.50 -22.42 9.73
C THR A 33 -19.41 -23.63 9.52
N LYS A 34 -20.55 -23.69 10.23
CA LYS A 34 -21.56 -24.76 10.05
C LYS A 34 -22.27 -24.68 8.70
N VAL A 35 -22.60 -23.47 8.23
CA VAL A 35 -23.29 -23.25 6.94
C VAL A 35 -22.36 -23.47 5.76
N LEU A 36 -21.13 -22.96 5.85
CA LEU A 36 -20.14 -22.95 4.76
C LEU A 36 -19.27 -24.22 4.70
N GLY A 37 -19.12 -24.94 5.82
CA GLY A 37 -18.15 -26.04 5.95
C GLY A 37 -16.68 -25.60 6.07
N HIS A 38 -16.39 -24.32 5.91
CA HIS A 38 -15.04 -23.73 5.99
C HIS A 38 -14.96 -22.64 7.06
N VAL A 39 -13.83 -22.57 7.77
CA VAL A 39 -13.56 -21.54 8.78
C VAL A 39 -12.99 -20.28 8.12
N VAL A 40 -13.72 -19.17 8.18
CA VAL A 40 -13.21 -17.84 7.84
C VAL A 40 -12.62 -17.21 9.11
N THR A 41 -11.29 -17.16 9.21
CA THR A 41 -10.61 -16.78 10.46
C THR A 41 -10.38 -15.26 10.53
N PRO A 42 -10.80 -14.57 11.60
CA PRO A 42 -10.45 -13.17 11.81
C PRO A 42 -8.94 -12.96 12.07
N GLN A 43 -8.30 -12.08 11.30
CA GLN A 43 -6.95 -11.59 11.51
C GLN A 43 -6.93 -10.06 11.49
N ILE A 44 -6.90 -9.42 12.66
CA ILE A 44 -6.87 -7.96 12.81
C ILE A 44 -5.51 -7.50 13.35
N GLU A 45 -4.86 -6.60 12.62
CA GLU A 45 -3.66 -5.89 13.06
C GLU A 45 -4.05 -4.71 13.97
N TRP A 46 -4.48 -5.02 15.19
CA TRP A 46 -5.11 -4.08 16.12
C TRP A 46 -4.33 -2.80 16.37
N GLN A 47 -2.99 -2.87 16.40
CA GLN A 47 -2.13 -1.71 16.60
C GLN A 47 -2.21 -0.73 15.43
N THR A 48 -2.09 -1.22 14.21
CA THR A 48 -2.22 -0.43 12.98
C THR A 48 -3.63 0.14 12.86
N LEU A 49 -4.65 -0.69 13.06
CA LEU A 49 -6.05 -0.28 12.96
C LEU A 49 -6.41 0.82 13.98
N PHE A 50 -5.99 0.67 15.24
CA PHE A 50 -6.20 1.69 16.26
C PHE A 50 -5.41 2.97 15.96
N ALA A 51 -4.14 2.87 15.56
CA ALA A 51 -3.32 4.04 15.22
C ALA A 51 -3.92 4.86 14.06
N SER A 52 -4.55 4.19 13.08
CA SER A 52 -5.18 4.82 11.92
C SER A 52 -6.59 5.38 12.19
N LEU A 53 -7.33 4.85 13.16
CA LEU A 53 -8.73 5.20 13.43
C LEU A 53 -8.96 5.97 14.73
N LYS A 54 -8.00 6.07 15.66
CA LYS A 54 -8.15 6.69 16.99
C LYS A 54 -8.87 8.05 16.97
N ASP A 55 -8.58 8.89 15.97
CA ASP A 55 -9.13 10.25 15.88
C ASP A 55 -10.62 10.26 15.49
N ALA A 56 -11.13 9.18 14.88
CA ALA A 56 -12.54 8.95 14.59
C ALA A 56 -13.33 8.39 15.80
N PHE A 57 -12.64 8.03 16.90
CA PHE A 57 -13.22 7.44 18.11
C PHE A 57 -12.87 8.26 19.37
N PRO A 58 -13.59 9.38 19.64
CA PRO A 58 -13.32 10.24 20.80
C PRO A 58 -13.42 9.51 22.15
N ASP A 59 -14.30 8.51 22.26
CA ASP A 59 -14.32 7.58 23.40
C ASP A 59 -13.63 6.26 23.03
N ILE A 60 -12.45 6.05 23.61
CA ILE A 60 -11.65 4.83 23.48
C ILE A 60 -12.41 3.55 23.85
N ASN A 61 -13.42 3.64 24.73
CA ASN A 61 -14.23 2.48 25.13
C ASN A 61 -15.20 2.04 24.01
N THR A 62 -15.49 2.89 23.03
CA THR A 62 -16.37 2.58 21.88
C THR A 62 -15.64 1.92 20.70
N PHE A 63 -14.31 2.03 20.64
CA PHE A 63 -13.51 1.49 19.54
C PHE A 63 -13.68 -0.03 19.37
N VAL A 64 -13.29 -0.82 20.37
CA VAL A 64 -13.36 -2.29 20.26
C VAL A 64 -14.79 -2.78 20.04
N PRO A 65 -15.83 -2.31 20.77
CA PRO A 65 -17.22 -2.67 20.47
C PRO A 65 -17.64 -2.38 19.01
N ALA A 66 -17.19 -1.26 18.42
CA ALA A 66 -17.52 -0.94 17.04
C ALA A 66 -16.84 -1.88 16.04
N ILE A 67 -15.56 -2.25 16.27
CA ILE A 67 -14.84 -3.24 15.44
C ILE A 67 -15.48 -4.63 15.59
N CYS A 68 -15.81 -5.06 16.81
CA CYS A 68 -16.57 -6.28 17.10
C CYS A 68 -17.87 -6.31 16.29
N ARG A 69 -18.66 -5.23 16.37
CA ARG A 69 -19.94 -5.05 15.68
C ARG A 69 -19.82 -5.12 14.15
N ILE A 70 -18.78 -4.51 13.56
CA ILE A 70 -18.51 -4.58 12.12
C ILE A 70 -18.18 -6.02 11.69
N GLY A 71 -17.34 -6.73 12.46
CA GLY A 71 -17.04 -8.14 12.19
C GLY A 71 -18.28 -9.04 12.29
N ILE A 72 -19.05 -8.88 13.38
CA ILE A 72 -20.32 -9.59 13.60
C ILE A 72 -21.30 -9.35 12.46
N ALA A 73 -21.43 -8.11 11.98
CA ALA A 73 -22.29 -7.77 10.85
C ALA A 73 -21.87 -8.52 9.59
N PHE A 74 -20.56 -8.54 9.24
CA PHE A 74 -20.06 -9.31 8.09
C PHE A 74 -20.40 -10.80 8.19
N TYR A 75 -20.07 -11.46 9.30
CA TYR A 75 -20.36 -12.89 9.46
C TYR A 75 -21.87 -13.18 9.37
N SER A 76 -22.70 -12.32 9.99
CA SER A 76 -24.15 -12.48 10.00
C SER A 76 -24.78 -12.24 8.62
N ARG A 77 -24.35 -11.20 7.89
CA ARG A 77 -24.84 -10.94 6.52
C ARG A 77 -24.43 -12.05 5.56
N LEU A 78 -23.20 -12.58 5.67
CA LEU A 78 -22.75 -13.69 4.84
C LEU A 78 -23.55 -14.99 5.14
N VAL A 79 -23.87 -15.30 6.40
CA VAL A 79 -24.78 -16.40 6.75
C VAL A 79 -26.16 -16.20 6.11
N SER A 80 -26.81 -15.06 6.37
CA SER A 80 -28.13 -14.72 5.81
C SER A 80 -28.15 -14.74 4.27
N ARG A 81 -27.00 -14.50 3.63
CA ARG A 81 -26.84 -14.55 2.19
C ARG A 81 -26.74 -15.98 1.66
N LEU A 82 -25.97 -16.84 2.34
CA LEU A 82 -25.79 -18.25 1.98
C LEU A 82 -27.08 -19.05 2.17
N GLU A 83 -27.84 -18.76 3.24
CA GLU A 83 -29.12 -19.41 3.56
C GLU A 83 -30.31 -18.91 2.71
N ASN A 84 -30.10 -17.91 1.85
CA ASN A 84 -31.16 -17.35 1.02
C ASN A 84 -31.34 -18.13 -0.29
N GLU A 85 -32.38 -18.99 -0.35
CA GLU A 85 -32.75 -19.81 -1.52
C GLU A 85 -32.87 -19.01 -2.82
N SER A 86 -33.28 -17.73 -2.77
CA SER A 86 -33.38 -16.86 -3.96
C SER A 86 -32.02 -16.45 -4.55
N LYS A 87 -30.92 -16.77 -3.87
CA LYS A 87 -29.54 -16.49 -4.26
C LYS A 87 -28.71 -17.76 -4.49
N THR A 88 -29.36 -18.92 -4.72
CA THR A 88 -28.69 -20.23 -4.90
C THR A 88 -27.52 -20.19 -5.90
N GLU A 89 -27.69 -19.61 -7.10
CA GLU A 89 -26.60 -19.50 -8.10
C GLU A 89 -25.37 -18.71 -7.58
N TRP A 90 -25.62 -17.66 -6.78
CA TRP A 90 -24.55 -16.88 -6.14
C TRP A 90 -23.87 -17.71 -5.06
N THR A 91 -24.64 -18.47 -4.27
CA THR A 91 -24.13 -19.35 -3.21
C THR A 91 -23.28 -20.49 -3.76
N GLU A 92 -23.73 -21.18 -4.82
CA GLU A 92 -22.96 -22.24 -5.49
C GLU A 92 -21.61 -21.71 -5.98
N LYS A 93 -21.63 -20.58 -6.70
CA LYS A 93 -20.40 -19.93 -7.18
C LYS A 93 -19.48 -19.46 -6.04
N PHE A 94 -20.06 -18.95 -4.96
CA PHE A 94 -19.30 -18.57 -3.77
C PHE A 94 -18.62 -19.78 -3.12
N VAL A 95 -19.33 -20.88 -2.93
CA VAL A 95 -18.77 -22.13 -2.38
C VAL A 95 -17.70 -22.71 -3.32
N GLU A 96 -17.90 -22.65 -4.64
CA GLU A 96 -16.90 -23.07 -5.62
C GLU A 96 -15.59 -22.28 -5.47
N GLU A 97 -15.63 -20.94 -5.47
CA GLU A 97 -14.44 -20.12 -5.25
C GLU A 97 -13.81 -20.36 -3.87
N MET A 98 -14.62 -20.47 -2.82
CA MET A 98 -14.14 -20.74 -1.46
C MET A 98 -13.42 -22.10 -1.37
N SER A 99 -13.86 -23.11 -2.12
CA SER A 99 -13.23 -24.44 -2.12
C SER A 99 -11.80 -24.46 -2.69
N LYS A 100 -11.43 -23.47 -3.51
CA LYS A 100 -10.11 -23.37 -4.15
C LYS A 100 -8.99 -23.05 -3.15
N ILE A 101 -9.34 -22.52 -1.96
CA ILE A 101 -8.38 -22.10 -0.93
C ILE A 101 -8.79 -22.68 0.43
N ALA A 102 -7.90 -23.47 1.03
CA ALA A 102 -8.20 -24.19 2.28
C ALA A 102 -8.45 -23.30 3.51
N HIS A 103 -7.91 -22.08 3.53
CA HIS A 103 -7.92 -21.20 4.70
C HIS A 103 -8.26 -19.76 4.33
N TRP A 104 -9.49 -19.34 4.62
CA TRP A 104 -9.96 -17.99 4.39
C TRP A 104 -9.75 -17.10 5.62
N LYS A 105 -9.43 -15.83 5.37
CA LYS A 105 -9.16 -14.85 6.43
C LYS A 105 -10.05 -13.63 6.29
N LEU A 106 -10.51 -13.08 7.40
CA LEU A 106 -11.12 -11.75 7.46
C LEU A 106 -10.10 -10.75 8.00
N ARG A 107 -9.80 -9.71 7.21
CA ARG A 107 -8.96 -8.57 7.60
C ARG A 107 -9.79 -7.32 7.80
N MET A 108 -9.30 -6.41 8.63
CA MET A 108 -9.85 -5.07 8.79
C MET A 108 -8.72 -4.04 8.72
N GLU A 109 -8.90 -3.02 7.91
CA GLU A 109 -7.95 -1.93 7.71
C GLU A 109 -8.69 -0.59 7.64
N ALA A 110 -7.97 0.53 7.84
CA ALA A 110 -8.54 1.85 7.68
C ALA A 110 -8.44 2.30 6.21
N ILE A 111 -9.45 2.99 5.68
CA ILE A 111 -9.37 3.66 4.38
C ILE A 111 -9.07 5.14 4.55
N ASP A 112 -8.13 5.65 3.74
CA ASP A 112 -7.68 7.05 3.74
C ASP A 112 -8.58 7.99 2.92
N ASP A 113 -9.48 7.44 2.10
CA ASP A 113 -10.43 8.22 1.31
C ASP A 113 -11.58 8.77 2.18
N LYS A 114 -11.85 10.06 2.00
CA LYS A 114 -12.91 10.82 2.67
C LYS A 114 -14.28 10.62 2.02
N GLY A 115 -14.35 9.95 0.87
CA GLY A 115 -15.60 9.68 0.15
C GLY A 115 -16.52 8.61 0.77
N PHE A 116 -16.04 7.81 1.73
CA PHE A 116 -16.78 6.68 2.28
C PHE A 116 -17.38 6.97 3.66
N GLU A 117 -18.71 6.85 3.77
CA GLU A 117 -19.45 7.01 5.03
C GLU A 117 -19.69 5.69 5.78
N ARG A 118 -19.47 4.54 5.11
CA ARG A 118 -19.66 3.19 5.67
C ARG A 118 -18.42 2.32 5.47
N PRO A 119 -18.24 1.24 6.26
CA PRO A 119 -17.29 0.19 5.93
C PRO A 119 -17.60 -0.41 4.56
N LEU A 120 -16.55 -0.72 3.79
CA LEU A 120 -16.60 -1.38 2.50
C LEU A 120 -16.06 -2.81 2.64
N LEU A 121 -16.82 -3.80 2.18
CA LEU A 121 -16.41 -5.20 2.14
C LEU A 121 -15.82 -5.53 0.77
N ILE A 122 -14.56 -5.94 0.75
CA ILE A 122 -13.84 -6.38 -0.45
C ILE A 122 -13.54 -7.87 -0.33
N TRP A 123 -13.82 -8.63 -1.38
CA TRP A 123 -13.37 -10.01 -1.50
C TRP A 123 -12.15 -10.09 -2.42
N ASN A 124 -11.06 -10.68 -1.91
CA ASN A 124 -9.86 -10.96 -2.66
C ASN A 124 -9.72 -12.49 -2.80
N ILE A 125 -10.24 -12.99 -3.93
CA ILE A 125 -10.29 -14.42 -4.24
C ILE A 125 -8.87 -14.99 -4.28
N ASP A 126 -7.99 -14.42 -5.10
CA ASP A 126 -6.62 -14.91 -5.32
C ASP A 126 -5.77 -14.97 -4.03
N ALA A 127 -6.03 -14.07 -3.08
CA ALA A 127 -5.30 -14.01 -1.82
C ALA A 127 -6.03 -14.67 -0.63
N GLY A 128 -7.14 -15.37 -0.86
CA GLY A 128 -7.83 -16.13 0.19
C GLY A 128 -8.34 -15.28 1.35
N ASN A 129 -8.78 -14.04 1.10
CA ASN A 129 -9.26 -13.17 2.17
C ASN A 129 -10.39 -12.23 1.80
N PHE A 130 -11.17 -11.89 2.81
CA PHE A 130 -12.07 -10.74 2.85
C PHE A 130 -11.33 -9.60 3.54
N CYS A 131 -11.46 -8.39 3.04
CA CYS A 131 -10.98 -7.18 3.71
C CYS A 131 -12.14 -6.23 3.94
N ILE A 132 -12.35 -5.80 5.18
CA ILE A 132 -13.26 -4.71 5.50
C ILE A 132 -12.44 -3.43 5.66
N GLN A 133 -12.68 -2.48 4.78
CA GLN A 133 -12.08 -1.16 4.81
C GLN A 133 -12.97 -0.21 5.61
N ILE A 134 -12.47 0.31 6.74
CA ILE A 134 -13.23 1.10 7.70
C ILE A 134 -12.86 2.59 7.53
N PRO A 135 -13.83 3.49 7.26
CA PRO A 135 -13.52 4.89 7.02
C PRO A 135 -12.99 5.60 8.27
N LYS A 136 -12.09 6.57 8.06
CA LYS A 136 -11.59 7.50 9.09
C LYS A 136 -12.61 8.58 9.45
N SER A 137 -13.87 8.18 9.57
CA SER A 137 -15.02 9.02 9.87
C SER A 137 -15.82 8.42 11.04
N ARG A 138 -16.83 9.15 11.54
CA ARG A 138 -17.64 8.67 12.66
C ARG A 138 -18.27 7.30 12.32
N PRO A 139 -18.21 6.29 13.20
CA PRO A 139 -18.73 4.96 12.90
C PRO A 139 -20.21 4.99 12.48
N ALA A 140 -20.50 4.40 11.32
CA ALA A 140 -21.85 4.25 10.80
C ALA A 140 -22.78 3.50 11.77
N VAL A 141 -24.09 3.70 11.59
CA VAL A 141 -25.13 2.93 12.29
C VAL A 141 -25.28 1.53 11.68
N ASN A 142 -25.77 0.57 12.47
CA ASN A 142 -25.80 -0.85 12.08
C ASN A 142 -26.53 -1.08 10.76
N SER A 143 -27.69 -0.45 10.56
CA SER A 143 -28.48 -0.58 9.34
C SER A 143 -27.72 -0.17 8.08
N THR A 144 -26.89 0.89 8.15
CA THR A 144 -26.03 1.34 7.05
C THR A 144 -24.87 0.38 6.78
N ILE A 145 -24.31 -0.24 7.83
CA ILE A 145 -23.25 -1.25 7.70
C ILE A 145 -23.83 -2.54 7.07
N GLU A 146 -24.97 -3.00 7.57
CA GLU A 146 -25.62 -4.24 7.14
C GLU A 146 -26.14 -4.16 5.71
N ALA A 147 -26.87 -3.09 5.36
CA ALA A 147 -27.32 -2.86 3.98
C ALA A 147 -26.14 -2.69 3.02
N GLY A 148 -25.10 -1.98 3.46
CA GLY A 148 -23.88 -1.82 2.67
C GLY A 148 -23.16 -3.14 2.39
N PHE A 149 -23.09 -4.04 3.39
CA PHE A 149 -22.53 -5.37 3.16
C PHE A 149 -23.40 -6.25 2.27
N ASP A 150 -24.72 -6.07 2.24
CA ASP A 150 -25.58 -6.75 1.25
C ASP A 150 -25.28 -6.29 -0.18
N GLU A 151 -25.15 -4.98 -0.40
CA GLU A 151 -24.73 -4.38 -1.68
C GLU A 151 -23.36 -4.92 -2.12
N ASP A 152 -22.39 -4.92 -1.20
CA ASP A 152 -21.04 -5.39 -1.46
C ASP A 152 -21.04 -6.90 -1.80
N LEU A 153 -21.79 -7.73 -1.07
CA LEU A 153 -21.97 -9.17 -1.35
C LEU A 153 -22.62 -9.43 -2.71
N ASP A 154 -23.65 -8.66 -3.09
CA ASP A 154 -24.23 -8.72 -4.45
C ASP A 154 -23.21 -8.34 -5.53
N SER A 155 -22.27 -7.43 -5.24
CA SER A 155 -21.25 -6.99 -6.20
C SER A 155 -20.11 -8.01 -6.45
N PHE A 156 -19.86 -8.96 -5.53
CA PHE A 156 -18.72 -9.90 -5.56
C PHE A 156 -18.46 -10.60 -6.90
N PHE A 157 -19.51 -10.89 -7.67
CA PHE A 157 -19.42 -11.56 -8.96
C PHE A 157 -19.88 -10.71 -10.14
N GLY A 158 -20.44 -9.54 -9.88
CA GLY A 158 -20.70 -8.56 -10.93
C GLY A 158 -19.37 -8.01 -11.40
N GLY A 159 -19.12 -7.99 -12.72
CA GLY A 159 -17.91 -7.40 -13.32
C GLY A 159 -17.76 -5.89 -13.10
N ALA A 160 -18.61 -5.28 -12.27
CA ALA A 160 -18.37 -4.02 -11.62
C ALA A 160 -17.09 -4.14 -10.78
N LYS A 161 -15.98 -3.69 -11.35
CA LYS A 161 -14.86 -3.20 -10.56
C LYS A 161 -15.45 -2.28 -9.49
N TYR A 162 -15.07 -2.47 -8.22
CA TYR A 162 -15.25 -1.43 -7.20
C TYR A 162 -14.91 -0.09 -7.85
N PRO A 163 -15.77 0.94 -7.75
CA PRO A 163 -15.46 2.23 -8.33
C PRO A 163 -14.08 2.61 -7.84
N SER A 164 -13.15 2.88 -8.77
CA SER A 164 -11.86 3.38 -8.37
C SER A 164 -12.08 4.66 -7.55
N LEU A 165 -11.10 5.04 -6.75
CA LEU A 165 -11.11 6.26 -5.93
C LEU A 165 -11.32 7.57 -6.75
N ALA A 166 -11.51 7.46 -8.07
CA ALA A 166 -11.86 8.54 -8.99
C ALA A 166 -13.34 8.56 -9.44
N GLN A 167 -14.18 7.58 -9.11
CA GLN A 167 -15.55 7.46 -9.66
C GLN A 167 -16.70 7.52 -8.63
N ALA A 168 -16.44 7.45 -7.33
CA ALA A 168 -17.43 7.81 -6.31
C ALA A 168 -17.79 9.32 -6.33
N ALA A 169 -16.99 10.15 -7.02
CA ALA A 169 -17.21 11.59 -7.18
C ALA A 169 -18.27 11.96 -8.24
N GLN A 170 -18.85 10.99 -8.98
CA GLN A 170 -19.82 11.25 -10.05
C GLN A 170 -21.01 10.28 -10.03
N ALA A 171 -21.82 10.33 -8.97
CA ALA A 171 -23.23 9.97 -9.03
C ALA A 171 -24.07 11.24 -9.19
N PRO A 172 -25.09 11.27 -10.08
CA PRO A 172 -25.88 12.47 -10.32
C PRO A 172 -26.73 12.82 -9.09
N LYS A 173 -26.59 14.05 -8.58
CA LYS A 173 -27.54 14.61 -7.61
C LYS A 173 -28.90 14.71 -8.30
N SER A 174 -29.91 14.02 -7.78
CA SER A 174 -31.30 14.19 -8.21
C SER A 174 -31.76 15.61 -7.89
N GLU A 175 -32.06 16.39 -8.92
CA GLU A 175 -32.55 17.76 -8.79
C GLU A 175 -33.94 17.81 -8.13
N LEU A 176 -34.11 18.75 -7.21
CA LEU A 176 -35.40 19.42 -6.99
C LEU A 176 -35.15 20.93 -7.17
N PRO A 177 -36.09 21.70 -7.75
CA PRO A 177 -35.71 22.80 -8.64
C PRO A 177 -35.86 24.22 -8.06
N LYS A 178 -35.25 25.18 -8.78
CA LYS A 178 -35.42 26.66 -8.71
C LYS A 178 -34.73 27.36 -7.51
N GLU A 179 -34.28 28.62 -7.62
CA GLU A 179 -34.49 29.65 -8.65
C GLU A 179 -33.31 30.67 -8.72
N ASP A 180 -33.00 31.15 -9.92
CA ASP A 180 -32.49 32.48 -10.35
C ASP A 180 -31.39 33.30 -9.61
N ASP A 181 -30.38 33.68 -10.42
CA ASP A 181 -29.86 35.07 -10.67
C ASP A 181 -28.43 35.47 -10.20
N TRP A 182 -27.85 36.43 -10.96
CA TRP A 182 -26.61 37.24 -10.79
C TRP A 182 -25.24 36.71 -11.30
N ALA A 183 -25.02 36.91 -12.62
CA ALA A 183 -23.96 37.72 -13.30
C ALA A 183 -22.58 38.02 -12.63
N ASP A 184 -21.48 38.38 -13.31
CA ASP A 184 -20.96 38.34 -14.71
C ASP A 184 -19.52 38.97 -14.70
N ILE A 185 -18.76 38.93 -15.81
CA ILE A 185 -17.49 39.67 -16.11
C ILE A 185 -16.23 39.15 -15.38
N GLY A 186 -15.04 39.00 -16.00
CA GLY A 186 -14.65 39.13 -17.41
C GLY A 186 -13.11 39.22 -17.60
N ASP A 187 -12.63 38.64 -18.71
CA ASP A 187 -11.43 38.93 -19.53
C ASP A 187 -10.02 39.33 -18.98
N MET A 188 -9.03 38.64 -19.58
CA MET A 188 -7.79 39.15 -20.23
C MET A 188 -6.40 39.20 -19.54
N ASP A 189 -5.46 38.59 -20.29
CA ASP A 189 -4.11 39.01 -20.70
C ASP A 189 -2.84 38.88 -19.80
N GLU A 190 -1.87 38.18 -20.43
CA GLU A 190 -0.39 38.22 -20.27
C GLU A 190 0.17 39.55 -20.91
N PRO A 191 1.50 39.81 -21.11
CA PRO A 191 2.73 39.05 -20.86
C PRO A 191 3.90 39.90 -20.24
N HIS A 192 5.13 39.41 -20.43
CA HIS A 192 6.47 40.03 -20.32
C HIS A 192 7.24 39.89 -18.99
N ALA A 193 8.59 39.79 -18.95
CA ALA A 193 9.65 39.27 -19.84
C ALA A 193 11.02 39.67 -19.23
N GLU A 194 12.08 38.86 -19.47
CA GLU A 194 13.51 39.28 -19.49
C GLU A 194 14.19 39.80 -18.17
N THR A 195 15.53 39.79 -17.97
CA THR A 195 16.71 39.20 -18.66
C THR A 195 17.93 39.11 -17.69
N LEU A 196 18.83 38.12 -17.88
CA LEU A 196 20.33 38.19 -17.73
C LEU A 196 20.95 38.61 -16.35
N ARG A 197 22.23 38.40 -15.97
CA ARG A 197 23.43 37.76 -16.56
C ARG A 197 24.44 37.33 -15.47
N ALA A 198 25.07 36.16 -15.71
CA ALA A 198 26.49 35.78 -15.53
C ALA A 198 27.49 36.54 -14.62
N GLY A 199 28.40 35.79 -13.97
CA GLY A 199 29.64 36.33 -13.38
C GLY A 199 30.44 35.34 -12.51
N THR A 200 31.17 34.38 -13.10
CA THR A 200 32.03 33.42 -12.38
C THR A 200 33.52 33.71 -12.62
N SER A 201 34.37 33.59 -11.60
CA SER A 201 35.83 33.46 -11.76
C SER A 201 36.43 32.54 -10.68
N HIS A 202 37.33 31.64 -11.10
CA HIS A 202 38.04 30.65 -10.26
C HIS A 202 39.51 31.02 -10.04
N HIS A 203 40.15 30.47 -9.00
CA HIS A 203 41.62 30.32 -8.93
C HIS A 203 42.07 29.12 -8.06
N THR A 204 43.27 28.59 -8.34
CA THR A 204 43.93 27.36 -7.81
C THR A 204 44.91 27.62 -6.64
N SER A 205 45.52 26.65 -5.89
CA SER A 205 45.62 25.16 -5.97
C SER A 205 46.17 24.50 -4.66
N ILE A 206 45.81 23.22 -4.41
CA ILE A 206 46.64 22.00 -4.11
C ILE A 206 48.01 22.16 -3.37
N PRO A 207 48.52 21.26 -2.45
CA PRO A 207 47.95 20.09 -1.70
C PRO A 207 48.32 19.93 -0.17
N THR A 208 47.61 19.01 0.55
CA THR A 208 47.96 18.15 1.75
C THR A 208 48.94 18.61 2.87
N PRO A 209 48.66 18.31 4.16
CA PRO A 209 48.47 16.93 4.67
C PRO A 209 47.30 16.68 5.63
N ARG A 210 47.07 15.38 5.90
CA ARG A 210 46.00 14.81 6.75
C ARG A 210 45.91 15.47 8.13
N VAL A 211 44.73 16.02 8.44
CA VAL A 211 44.13 15.92 9.76
C VAL A 211 42.93 14.99 9.61
N SER A 212 42.92 13.88 10.33
CA SER A 212 41.76 13.00 10.42
C SER A 212 40.63 13.72 11.13
N ALA A 213 39.62 14.17 10.37
CA ALA A 213 38.39 14.68 10.93
C ALA A 213 37.74 13.61 11.84
N PRO A 214 37.06 14.00 12.94
CA PRO A 214 36.32 13.04 13.74
C PRO A 214 35.23 12.39 12.88
N LYS A 215 35.07 11.07 13.00
CA LYS A 215 33.89 10.38 12.46
C LYS A 215 32.64 11.08 12.99
N PRO A 216 31.62 11.35 12.16
CA PRO A 216 30.30 11.59 12.70
C PRO A 216 29.87 10.29 13.40
N VAL A 217 29.93 10.29 14.73
CA VAL A 217 29.30 9.25 15.53
C VAL A 217 27.83 9.27 15.14
N ALA A 218 27.31 8.13 14.64
CA ALA A 218 25.90 7.99 14.34
C ALA A 218 25.11 8.36 15.59
N SER A 219 24.51 9.56 15.58
CA SER A 219 23.90 10.13 16.76
C SER A 219 22.70 9.28 17.14
N LYS A 220 22.74 8.73 18.36
CA LYS A 220 21.50 8.41 19.06
C LYS A 220 20.63 9.67 18.98
N ILE A 221 19.42 9.52 18.48
CA ILE A 221 18.45 10.61 18.40
C ILE A 221 18.04 10.91 19.85
N GLU A 222 18.75 11.85 20.49
CA GLU A 222 18.46 12.32 21.84
C GLU A 222 17.43 13.46 21.81
N ASP A 223 17.39 14.26 20.73
CA ASP A 223 16.33 15.21 20.43
C ASP A 223 15.88 15.12 18.96
N LEU A 224 14.57 15.26 18.72
CA LEU A 224 14.01 15.37 17.37
C LEU A 224 14.14 16.81 16.86
N PRO A 225 14.49 17.03 15.58
CA PRO A 225 14.51 18.39 15.02
C PRO A 225 13.10 19.00 15.04
N PRO A 226 12.95 20.31 15.32
CA PRO A 226 11.68 21.01 15.21
C PRO A 226 11.03 20.83 13.84
N PHE A 227 9.71 20.67 13.80
CA PHE A 227 8.95 20.33 12.60
C PHE A 227 9.21 21.30 11.44
N ASP A 228 9.32 22.60 11.73
CA ASP A 228 9.55 23.67 10.74
C ASP A 228 10.93 23.62 10.08
N ILE A 229 11.86 22.83 10.61
CA ILE A 229 13.24 22.65 10.11
C ILE A 229 13.36 21.36 9.27
N VAL A 230 12.37 20.46 9.34
CA VAL A 230 12.38 19.22 8.56
C VAL A 230 12.23 19.56 7.08
N SER A 231 13.24 19.19 6.29
CA SER A 231 13.24 19.43 4.85
C SER A 231 12.05 18.76 4.16
N ARG A 232 11.50 19.41 3.12
CA ARG A 232 10.46 18.82 2.27
C ARG A 232 10.84 17.38 1.87
N PRO A 233 9.92 16.40 1.85
CA PRO A 233 10.25 14.98 1.69
C PRO A 233 11.13 14.61 0.49
N ALA A 234 10.95 15.27 -0.66
CA ALA A 234 11.82 15.12 -1.84
C ALA A 234 13.30 15.51 -1.62
N LYS A 235 13.59 16.35 -0.61
CA LYS A 235 14.93 16.65 -0.10
C LYS A 235 15.31 15.77 1.09
N LEU A 236 14.34 15.37 1.91
CA LEU A 236 14.53 14.52 3.10
C LEU A 236 15.25 13.21 2.75
N TYR A 237 14.84 12.52 1.68
CA TYR A 237 15.52 11.30 1.25
C TYR A 237 16.98 11.54 0.86
N LYS A 238 17.30 12.69 0.25
CA LYS A 238 18.68 13.03 -0.14
C LYS A 238 19.58 13.36 1.07
N SER A 239 19.00 13.72 2.22
CA SER A 239 19.71 14.11 3.43
C SER A 239 19.65 13.08 4.56
N ILE A 240 18.70 12.14 4.53
CA ILE A 240 18.50 11.11 5.56
C ILE A 240 18.70 9.73 4.95
N ALA A 241 19.79 9.11 5.36
CA ALA A 241 20.09 7.70 5.09
C ALA A 241 19.92 6.88 6.39
N PRO A 242 19.85 5.54 6.34
CA PRO A 242 20.00 4.68 5.16
C PRO A 242 18.83 4.77 4.18
N TYR A 243 19.12 4.65 2.88
CA TYR A 243 18.07 4.34 1.91
C TYR A 243 17.60 2.90 2.10
N VAL A 244 16.32 2.64 1.86
CA VAL A 244 15.70 1.32 1.98
C VAL A 244 15.12 0.90 0.64
N LEU A 245 15.30 -0.36 0.26
CA LEU A 245 14.67 -0.98 -0.91
C LEU A 245 14.06 -2.32 -0.50
N ILE A 246 12.84 -2.60 -0.95
CA ILE A 246 12.08 -3.81 -0.61
C ILE A 246 11.65 -4.50 -1.90
N VAL A 247 12.02 -5.77 -2.08
CA VAL A 247 11.54 -6.62 -3.17
C VAL A 247 10.49 -7.58 -2.60
N ASN A 248 9.34 -7.70 -3.24
CA ASN A 248 8.26 -8.60 -2.83
C ASN A 248 7.78 -9.42 -4.04
N ASN A 249 7.86 -10.75 -3.91
CA ASN A 249 7.52 -11.73 -4.94
C ASN A 249 6.34 -12.64 -4.53
N THR A 250 5.51 -12.20 -3.59
CA THR A 250 4.32 -12.96 -3.14
C THR A 250 3.17 -12.99 -4.16
N ARG A 251 3.20 -12.10 -5.16
CA ARG A 251 2.13 -11.90 -6.16
C ARG A 251 2.72 -11.45 -7.50
N ILE A 252 1.87 -11.40 -8.51
CA ILE A 252 2.11 -10.71 -9.78
C ILE A 252 1.24 -9.44 -9.78
N PRO A 253 1.75 -8.26 -10.14
CA PRO A 253 3.15 -7.96 -10.45
C PRO A 253 4.10 -8.18 -9.25
N LEU A 254 5.35 -8.53 -9.55
CA LEU A 254 6.46 -8.44 -8.60
C LEU A 254 6.66 -6.96 -8.26
N LEU A 255 6.70 -6.65 -6.96
CA LEU A 255 6.76 -5.28 -6.45
C LEU A 255 8.17 -4.94 -5.96
N ILE A 256 8.69 -3.78 -6.35
CA ILE A 256 9.98 -3.25 -5.89
C ILE A 256 9.76 -1.85 -5.36
N GLN A 257 9.70 -1.71 -4.03
CA GLN A 257 9.54 -0.43 -3.35
C GLN A 257 10.89 0.14 -2.95
N GLY A 258 11.06 1.46 -2.92
CA GLY A 258 12.32 2.05 -2.47
C GLY A 258 12.28 3.54 -2.17
N SER A 259 13.09 3.96 -1.20
CA SER A 259 13.19 5.36 -0.76
C SER A 259 14.21 6.19 -1.56
N HIS A 260 14.78 5.64 -2.64
CA HIS A 260 15.74 6.32 -3.51
C HIS A 260 15.28 6.24 -4.98
N PRO A 261 14.54 7.26 -5.47
CA PRO A 261 13.98 7.25 -6.83
C PRO A 261 15.01 7.01 -7.96
N PRO A 262 16.24 7.56 -7.91
CA PRO A 262 17.25 7.28 -8.94
C PRO A 262 17.64 5.80 -9.04
N SER A 263 17.67 5.06 -7.92
CA SER A 263 17.91 3.62 -7.93
C SER A 263 16.76 2.88 -8.61
N LEU A 264 15.51 3.26 -8.33
CA LEU A 264 14.33 2.64 -8.94
C LEU A 264 14.24 2.93 -10.43
N GLU A 265 14.45 4.18 -10.84
CA GLU A 265 14.52 4.55 -12.26
C GLU A 265 15.61 3.79 -13.01
N TYR A 266 16.81 3.67 -12.43
CA TYR A 266 17.93 2.99 -13.06
C TYR A 266 17.66 1.49 -13.23
N LEU A 267 17.08 0.85 -12.21
CA LEU A 267 16.62 -0.53 -12.27
C LEU A 267 15.51 -0.72 -13.31
N ALA A 268 14.50 0.15 -13.35
CA ALA A 268 13.43 0.10 -14.36
C ALA A 268 13.97 0.28 -15.78
N LYS A 269 14.92 1.20 -16.00
CA LYS A 269 15.62 1.41 -17.27
C LYS A 269 16.45 0.18 -17.67
N TYR A 270 17.15 -0.45 -16.72
CA TYR A 270 17.88 -1.69 -16.94
C TYR A 270 16.96 -2.85 -17.36
N LEU A 271 15.87 -3.09 -16.60
CA LEU A 271 14.91 -4.14 -16.90
C LEU A 271 14.25 -3.92 -18.27
N LYS A 272 13.84 -2.69 -18.61
CA LYS A 272 13.28 -2.36 -19.94
C LYS A 272 14.28 -2.58 -21.08
N LYS A 273 15.57 -2.30 -20.86
CA LYS A 273 16.62 -2.47 -21.87
C LYS A 273 16.96 -3.94 -22.15
N TRP A 274 16.93 -4.80 -21.13
CA TRP A 274 17.36 -6.19 -21.21
C TRP A 274 16.21 -7.21 -21.19
N ALA A 275 14.96 -6.77 -21.03
CA ALA A 275 13.79 -7.63 -21.20
C ALA A 275 13.81 -8.30 -22.57
N ARG A 276 13.68 -9.63 -22.59
CA ARG A 276 13.52 -10.40 -23.82
C ARG A 276 12.27 -9.93 -24.57
N THR A 277 12.33 -9.92 -25.88
CA THR A 277 11.17 -9.71 -26.76
C THR A 277 10.62 -11.07 -27.21
N ASP A 278 9.32 -11.14 -27.50
CA ASP A 278 8.69 -12.35 -28.03
C ASP A 278 9.21 -12.63 -29.45
N PRO A 279 9.94 -13.74 -29.70
CA PRO A 279 10.45 -14.08 -31.02
C PRO A 279 9.34 -14.45 -32.02
N ASN A 280 8.15 -14.83 -31.53
CA ASN A 280 7.00 -15.19 -32.36
C ASN A 280 6.12 -13.99 -32.71
N ASN A 281 6.46 -12.79 -32.22
CA ASN A 281 5.70 -11.57 -32.46
C ASN A 281 6.43 -10.68 -33.47
N ALA A 282 5.81 -10.43 -34.63
CA ALA A 282 6.36 -9.57 -35.68
C ALA A 282 6.68 -8.13 -35.19
N ILE A 283 6.01 -7.67 -34.13
CA ILE A 283 6.18 -6.34 -33.52
C ILE A 283 7.29 -6.36 -32.43
N LYS A 284 7.91 -7.51 -32.16
CA LYS A 284 8.99 -7.71 -31.14
C LYS A 284 8.64 -7.10 -29.78
N ARG A 285 7.42 -7.33 -29.30
CA ARG A 285 6.95 -6.80 -28.00
C ARG A 285 7.79 -7.36 -26.85
N PRO A 286 8.13 -6.57 -25.81
CA PRO A 286 8.79 -7.08 -24.61
C PRO A 286 7.93 -8.13 -23.90
N LEU A 287 8.56 -9.18 -23.36
CA LEU A 287 7.90 -10.24 -22.56
C LEU A 287 7.62 -9.82 -21.12
N LEU A 288 8.14 -8.67 -20.68
CA LEU A 288 7.88 -8.09 -19.37
C LEU A 288 7.33 -6.67 -19.52
N LYS A 289 6.28 -6.36 -18.75
CA LYS A 289 5.76 -5.01 -18.56
C LYS A 289 6.36 -4.49 -17.27
N VAL A 290 7.06 -3.37 -17.37
CA VAL A 290 7.81 -2.73 -16.28
C VAL A 290 7.27 -1.33 -16.15
N GLU A 291 6.61 -1.01 -15.05
CA GLU A 291 6.03 0.31 -14.82
C GLU A 291 6.58 0.91 -13.53
N THR A 292 6.84 2.22 -13.58
CA THR A 292 7.25 3.02 -12.42
C THR A 292 6.01 3.73 -11.92
N VAL A 293 5.69 3.58 -10.65
CA VAL A 293 4.53 4.18 -10.00
C VAL A 293 5.00 5.37 -9.16
N GLU A 294 4.29 6.48 -9.31
CA GLU A 294 4.52 7.70 -8.54
C GLU A 294 3.96 7.54 -7.12
N SER A 295 4.66 8.14 -6.16
CA SER A 295 4.35 8.05 -4.74
C SER A 295 3.03 8.77 -4.43
N ALA A 296 2.10 8.08 -3.79
CA ALA A 296 0.89 8.69 -3.26
C ALA A 296 1.16 9.76 -2.18
N LEU A 297 2.40 9.82 -1.65
CA LEU A 297 2.80 10.80 -0.65
C LEU A 297 3.37 12.08 -1.27
N PHE A 298 4.07 11.99 -2.42
CA PHE A 298 4.82 13.11 -3.01
C PHE A 298 4.74 13.10 -4.53
N SER A 299 4.31 14.24 -5.11
CA SER A 299 4.34 14.44 -6.56
C SER A 299 5.77 14.41 -7.11
N ASP A 300 5.93 13.94 -8.34
CA ASP A 300 7.19 13.78 -9.09
C ASP A 300 8.23 12.85 -8.42
N VAL A 301 7.80 11.96 -7.51
CA VAL A 301 8.67 11.00 -6.81
C VAL A 301 8.23 9.58 -7.10
N ILE A 302 9.08 8.77 -7.75
CA ILE A 302 8.84 7.33 -7.91
C ILE A 302 9.29 6.59 -6.65
N ASP A 303 8.41 5.81 -6.03
CA ASP A 303 8.72 4.95 -4.88
C ASP A 303 8.44 3.45 -5.10
N LEU A 304 7.87 3.08 -6.25
CA LEU A 304 7.51 1.70 -6.61
C LEU A 304 7.80 1.39 -8.09
N ILE A 305 8.28 0.17 -8.36
CA ILE A 305 8.28 -0.47 -9.67
C ILE A 305 7.38 -1.71 -9.62
N THR A 306 6.55 -1.90 -10.63
CA THR A 306 5.81 -3.15 -10.88
C THR A 306 6.45 -3.89 -12.06
N VAL A 307 6.58 -5.22 -11.95
CA VAL A 307 7.10 -6.08 -13.01
C VAL A 307 6.17 -7.28 -13.20
N GLU A 308 5.61 -7.44 -14.40
CA GLU A 308 4.69 -8.53 -14.73
C GLU A 308 4.98 -9.15 -16.11
N PRO A 309 4.60 -10.43 -16.35
CA PRO A 309 4.60 -11.01 -17.69
C PRO A 309 3.69 -10.25 -18.66
N ASN A 310 4.22 -9.87 -19.80
CA ASN A 310 3.48 -9.17 -20.87
C ASN A 310 3.09 -10.18 -21.96
N TYR A 311 1.78 -10.32 -22.23
CA TYR A 311 1.22 -11.27 -23.20
C TYR A 311 1.58 -12.76 -22.97
N PHE A 312 1.37 -13.26 -21.75
CA PHE A 312 1.48 -14.70 -21.48
C PHE A 312 0.24 -15.46 -22.00
N ARG A 313 0.44 -16.57 -22.73
CA ARG A 313 -0.63 -17.53 -23.06
C ARG A 313 -0.62 -18.69 -22.07
N GLY A 314 -1.19 -18.47 -20.89
CA GLY A 314 -1.27 -19.45 -19.81
C GLY A 314 -1.46 -18.76 -18.46
N GLU A 315 -1.51 -19.54 -17.39
CA GLU A 315 -1.51 -18.99 -16.04
C GLU A 315 -0.22 -18.18 -15.80
N PRO A 316 -0.31 -16.95 -15.28
CA PRO A 316 0.85 -16.11 -15.07
C PRO A 316 1.66 -16.67 -13.90
N GLN A 317 2.90 -17.11 -14.17
CA GLN A 317 3.80 -17.63 -13.14
C GLN A 317 4.55 -16.50 -12.42
N PRO A 318 4.78 -16.62 -11.10
CA PRO A 318 5.54 -15.62 -10.36
C PRO A 318 6.96 -15.51 -10.94
N LEU A 319 7.44 -14.27 -11.07
CA LEU A 319 8.74 -14.01 -11.66
C LEU A 319 9.86 -14.47 -10.72
N ASN A 320 10.99 -14.89 -11.29
CA ASN A 320 12.18 -15.18 -10.49
C ASN A 320 12.86 -13.85 -10.09
N PRO A 321 12.96 -13.50 -8.80
CA PRO A 321 13.52 -12.23 -8.36
C PRO A 321 15.06 -12.20 -8.42
N SER A 322 15.77 -13.33 -8.59
CA SER A 322 17.24 -13.40 -8.42
C SER A 322 18.03 -12.39 -9.25
N LEU A 323 17.57 -12.06 -10.47
CA LEU A 323 18.23 -11.02 -11.30
C LEU A 323 18.09 -9.62 -10.68
N ILE A 324 16.94 -9.32 -10.09
CA ILE A 324 16.66 -8.05 -9.40
C ILE A 324 17.48 -7.98 -8.11
N LEU A 325 17.50 -9.04 -7.31
CA LEU A 325 18.27 -9.12 -6.07
C LEU A 325 19.77 -8.91 -6.34
N GLY A 326 20.34 -9.66 -7.29
CA GLY A 326 21.74 -9.52 -7.69
C GLY A 326 22.10 -8.15 -8.27
N PHE A 327 21.15 -7.46 -8.91
CA PHE A 327 21.34 -6.08 -9.37
C PHE A 327 21.31 -5.07 -8.20
N VAL A 328 20.41 -5.26 -7.23
CA VAL A 328 20.29 -4.41 -6.03
C VAL A 328 21.56 -4.48 -5.18
N GLU A 329 22.14 -5.66 -4.97
CA GLU A 329 23.38 -5.79 -4.22
C GLU A 329 24.62 -5.44 -5.06
N GLY A 330 24.76 -6.06 -6.24
CA GLY A 330 25.99 -5.97 -7.04
C GLY A 330 26.17 -4.66 -7.81
N VAL A 331 25.08 -4.00 -8.24
CA VAL A 331 25.12 -2.79 -9.07
C VAL A 331 24.70 -1.55 -8.29
N LEU A 332 23.61 -1.63 -7.52
CA LEU A 332 23.15 -0.51 -6.69
C LEU A 332 23.86 -0.44 -5.33
N GLY A 333 24.63 -1.47 -4.94
CA GLY A 333 25.47 -1.46 -3.75
C GLY A 333 24.73 -1.54 -2.41
N TYR A 334 23.43 -1.89 -2.43
CA TYR A 334 22.68 -2.13 -1.20
C TYR A 334 23.16 -3.42 -0.53
N THR A 335 22.96 -3.53 0.79
CA THR A 335 23.21 -4.75 1.57
C THR A 335 21.89 -5.35 2.05
N GLU A 336 21.69 -6.66 1.91
CA GLU A 336 20.52 -7.33 2.49
C GLU A 336 20.51 -7.20 4.02
N THR A 337 19.33 -6.96 4.59
CA THR A 337 19.12 -6.85 6.05
C THR A 337 18.03 -7.77 6.59
N PHE A 338 17.18 -8.31 5.71
CA PHE A 338 16.15 -9.29 6.05
C PHE A 338 15.67 -10.01 4.78
N THR A 339 15.39 -11.31 4.90
CA THR A 339 14.64 -12.09 3.92
C THR A 339 13.71 -13.10 4.59
N ASP A 340 12.56 -13.38 3.97
CA ASP A 340 11.67 -14.50 4.29
C ASP A 340 11.46 -15.47 3.11
N GLY A 341 12.24 -15.32 2.04
CA GLY A 341 12.12 -16.10 0.80
C GLY A 341 10.99 -15.64 -0.14
N SER A 342 10.12 -14.73 0.30
CA SER A 342 9.08 -14.08 -0.51
C SER A 342 9.24 -12.55 -0.56
N ARG A 343 9.92 -11.99 0.44
CA ARG A 343 10.25 -10.58 0.63
C ARG A 343 11.72 -10.44 1.02
N TRP A 344 12.38 -9.44 0.46
CA TRP A 344 13.76 -9.06 0.77
C TRP A 344 13.79 -7.57 1.12
N VAL A 345 14.56 -7.19 2.14
CA VAL A 345 14.73 -5.80 2.59
C VAL A 345 16.20 -5.45 2.60
N PHE A 346 16.54 -4.44 1.83
CA PHE A 346 17.89 -3.97 1.55
C PHE A 346 18.09 -2.57 2.14
N LYS A 347 19.32 -2.26 2.56
CA LYS A 347 19.73 -0.92 2.99
C LYS A 347 20.99 -0.44 2.27
N LEU A 348 21.06 0.86 2.02
CA LEU A 348 22.22 1.53 1.44
C LEU A 348 22.61 2.72 2.32
N ASP A 349 23.78 2.63 2.94
CA ASP A 349 24.37 3.70 3.74
C ASP A 349 25.04 4.76 2.83
N PRO A 350 25.05 6.05 3.21
CA PRO A 350 25.45 7.13 2.32
C PRO A 350 26.99 7.19 2.15
N GLU A 351 27.73 6.68 3.12
CA GLU A 351 29.20 6.68 3.12
C GLU A 351 29.80 5.76 2.04
N SER A 352 29.01 4.84 1.44
CA SER A 352 29.48 3.98 0.35
C SER A 352 29.42 4.64 -1.03
N HIS A 353 28.84 5.84 -1.16
CA HIS A 353 28.64 6.55 -2.43
C HIS A 353 29.65 7.67 -2.70
N SER A 354 30.91 7.50 -2.28
CA SER A 354 32.00 8.24 -2.93
C SER A 354 32.21 7.69 -4.36
N GLU A 355 32.27 8.56 -5.37
CA GLU A 355 32.40 8.16 -6.78
C GLU A 355 33.64 7.27 -7.04
N THR A 356 34.66 7.41 -6.19
CA THR A 356 35.87 6.58 -6.19
C THR A 356 35.58 5.11 -5.87
N SER A 357 34.64 4.81 -4.95
CA SER A 357 34.36 3.45 -4.48
C SER A 357 33.64 2.58 -5.52
N VAL A 358 32.77 3.16 -6.35
CA VAL A 358 31.99 2.41 -7.36
C VAL A 358 32.91 1.95 -8.50
N VAL A 359 33.85 2.80 -8.91
CA VAL A 359 34.83 2.48 -9.97
C VAL A 359 35.81 1.39 -9.52
N GLU A 360 36.25 1.41 -8.25
CA GLU A 360 37.14 0.35 -7.72
C GLU A 360 36.42 -0.98 -7.45
N ARG A 361 35.14 -0.98 -7.07
CA ARG A 361 34.34 -2.22 -6.94
C ARG A 361 34.11 -2.88 -8.28
N ASN A 362 33.68 -2.13 -9.29
CA ASN A 362 33.41 -2.67 -10.63
C ASN A 362 34.68 -3.17 -11.35
N ARG A 363 35.88 -2.72 -10.94
CA ARG A 363 37.17 -3.25 -11.40
C ARG A 363 37.61 -4.58 -10.79
N LYS A 364 36.86 -5.14 -9.83
CA LYS A 364 37.14 -6.45 -9.22
C LYS A 364 36.17 -7.57 -9.63
N ILE A 365 35.20 -7.24 -10.50
CA ILE A 365 34.14 -8.16 -10.97
C ILE A 365 34.34 -8.50 -12.47
N LEU A 366 35.39 -7.93 -13.08
CA LEU A 366 35.98 -8.27 -14.38
C LEU A 366 37.42 -8.75 -14.15
#